data_AF-A0A2D6IQF7-F1
#
_entry.id   AF-A0A2D6IQF7-F1
#
_cell.length_a   1.000
_cell.length_b   1.000
_cell.length_c   1.000
_cell.angle_alpha   90.00
_cell.angle_beta   90.00
_cell.angle_gamma   90.00
#
_symmetry.space_group_name_H-M   'P 1'
#
loop_
_entity.id
_entity.type
_entity.pdbx_description
1 polymer ?
#
loop_
_entity_poly.entity_id
_entity_poly.type
_entity_poly.pdbx_seq_one_letter_code
_entity_poly.pdbx_strand_id
1 'polypeptide(L)' 'MEEEISPAQIKEKLKKLYSRNLIDQKTAQEILLKLEQESSYEKKFFKELLKRFNERLDFKLERGMINFLKKNLK' A
#
# COMPACT_ATOMS: atom_id res chain seq x y z
N MET A 1 -2.92 -15.78 14.49
CA MET A 1 -1.87 -15.96 13.46
C MET A 1 -1.71 -14.61 12.80
N GLU A 2 -0.57 -13.93 12.97
CA GLU A 2 -0.28 -12.75 12.15
C GLU A 2 -0.12 -13.24 10.71
N GLU A 3 -1.00 -12.82 9.80
CA GLU A 3 -0.79 -13.05 8.37
C GLU A 3 0.51 -12.36 7.99
N GLU A 4 1.48 -13.14 7.50
CA GLU A 4 2.78 -12.62 7.10
C GLU A 4 2.60 -11.79 5.82
N ILE A 5 2.67 -10.46 5.96
CA ILE A 5 2.53 -9.53 4.85
C ILE A 5 3.68 -9.76 3.86
N SER A 6 3.33 -10.14 2.64
CA SER A 6 4.27 -10.41 1.55
C SER A 6 4.38 -9.23 0.57
N PRO A 7 5.50 -9.09 -0.15
CA PRO A 7 5.64 -8.09 -1.21
C PRO A 7 4.55 -8.20 -2.30
N ALA A 8 4.11 -9.42 -2.60
CA ALA A 8 3.06 -9.68 -3.59
C ALA A 8 1.72 -9.04 -3.17
N GLN A 9 1.34 -9.17 -1.90
CA GLN A 9 0.13 -8.55 -1.36
C GLN A 9 0.21 -7.01 -1.43
N ILE A 10 1.36 -6.42 -1.11
CA ILE A 10 1.57 -4.97 -1.25
C ILE A 10 1.41 -4.52 -2.70
N LYS A 11 2.02 -5.23 -3.66
CA LYS A 11 1.91 -4.93 -5.10
C LYS A 11 0.46 -5.00 -5.59
N GLU A 12 -0.31 -5.99 -5.13
CA GLU A 12 -1.72 -6.12 -5.51
C GLU A 12 -2.57 -4.96 -4.96
N LYS A 13 -2.41 -4.61 -3.68
CA LYS A 13 -3.08 -3.45 -3.06
C LYS A 13 -2.72 -2.16 -3.78
N LEU A 14 -1.44 -1.97 -4.09
CA LEU A 14 -0.94 -0.80 -4.81
C LEU A 14 -1.60 -0.66 -6.18
N LYS A 15 -1.69 -1.75 -6.95
CA LYS A 15 -2.34 -1.78 -8.27
C LYS A 15 -3.82 -1.37 -8.18
N LYS A 16 -4.54 -1.90 -7.19
CA LYS A 16 -5.96 -1.56 -6.93
C LYS A 16 -6.15 -0.09 -6.54
N LEU A 17 -5.27 0.44 -5.70
CA LEU A 17 -5.31 1.85 -5.28
C LEU A 17 -5.00 2.81 -6.43
N TYR A 18 -3.98 2.48 -7.23
CA TYR A 18 -3.58 3.29 -8.37
C TYR A 18 -4.66 3.31 -9.45
N SER A 19 -5.25 2.15 -9.79
CA SER A 19 -6.33 2.09 -10.79
C SER A 19 -7.59 2.85 -10.39
N ARG A 20 -7.79 3.07 -9.08
CA ARG A 20 -8.89 3.85 -8.52
C ARG A 20 -8.54 5.32 -8.29
N ASN A 21 -7.36 5.78 -8.73
CA ASN A 21 -6.84 7.14 -8.49
C ASN A 21 -6.80 7.53 -7.00
N LEU A 22 -6.60 6.55 -6.11
CA LEU A 22 -6.51 6.77 -4.65
C LEU A 22 -5.07 7.09 -4.20
N ILE A 23 -4.09 6.79 -5.04
CA ILE A 23 -2.68 7.14 -4.88
C ILE A 23 -2.14 7.69 -6.20
N ASP A 24 -1.19 8.62 -6.11
CA ASP A 24 -0.49 9.15 -7.28
C ASP A 24 0.61 8.20 -7.78
N GLN A 25 1.05 8.42 -9.01
CA GLN A 25 2.10 7.62 -9.66
C GLN A 25 3.43 7.66 -8.90
N LYS A 26 3.79 8.81 -8.31
CA LYS A 26 5.04 8.98 -7.58
C LYS A 26 5.07 8.08 -6.34
N THR A 27 3.98 8.07 -5.57
CA THR A 27 3.79 7.20 -4.41
C THR A 27 3.84 5.73 -4.81
N ALA A 28 3.21 5.35 -5.92
CA ALA A 28 3.24 3.98 -6.42
C ALA A 28 4.67 3.56 -6.82
N GLN A 29 5.38 4.39 -7.57
CA GLN A 29 6.76 4.11 -7.98
C GLN A 29 7.72 4.02 -6.78
N GLU A 30 7.60 4.90 -5.79
CA GLU A 30 8.43 4.85 -4.59
C GLU A 30 8.29 3.51 -3.84
N ILE A 31 7.05 3.03 -3.69
CA ILE A 31 6.78 1.74 -3.02
C ILE A 31 7.34 0.60 -3.86
N LEU A 32 7.13 0.59 -5.18
CA LEU A 32 7.66 -0.45 -6.06
C LEU A 32 9.19 -0.53 -6.03
N LEU A 33 9.88 0.60 -6.12
CA LEU A 33 11.35 0.68 -6.04
C LEU A 33 11.87 0.10 -4.73
N LYS A 34 11.21 0.43 -3.60
CA LYS A 34 11.58 -0.12 -2.29
C LYS A 34 11.29 -1.62 -2.16
N LEU A 35 10.29 -2.15 -2.86
CA LEU A 35 10.03 -3.60 -2.88
C LEU A 35 11.05 -4.35 -3.75
N GLU A 36 11.54 -3.75 -4.83
CA GLU A 36 12.57 -4.33 -5.70
C GLU A 36 13.94 -4.45 -5.01
N GLN A 37 14.18 -3.60 -4.01
CA GLN A 37 15.39 -3.60 -3.19
C GLN A 37 15.35 -4.59 -2.01
N GLU A 38 14.47 -5.59 -2.03
CA GLU A 38 14.33 -6.59 -0.95
C GLU A 38 15.67 -7.17 -0.49
N SER A 39 16.54 -7.57 -1.44
CA SER A 39 17.86 -8.13 -1.15
C SER A 39 18.85 -7.14 -0.50
N SER A 40 18.55 -5.85 -0.56
CA SER A 40 19.38 -4.78 0.01
C SER A 40 19.03 -4.46 1.47
N TYR A 41 17.97 -5.08 2.02
CA TYR A 41 17.52 -4.84 3.39
C TYR A 41 17.82 -6.02 4.33
N GLU A 42 18.03 -5.71 5.60
CA GLU A 42 17.96 -6.72 6.65
C GLU A 42 16.54 -7.29 6.72
N LYS A 43 16.39 -8.62 6.83
CA LYS A 43 15.08 -9.30 6.83
C LYS A 43 14.09 -8.70 7.83
N LYS A 44 14.54 -8.37 9.06
CA LYS A 44 13.69 -7.79 10.11
C LYS A 44 13.19 -6.40 9.70
N PHE A 45 14.08 -5.59 9.13
CA PHE A 45 13.73 -4.26 8.62
C PHE A 45 12.75 -4.36 7.45
N PHE A 46 12.98 -5.29 6.52
CA PHE A 46 12.08 -5.47 5.38
C PHE A 46 10.67 -5.88 5.79
N LYS A 47 10.53 -6.78 6.78
CA LYS A 47 9.21 -7.13 7.34
C LYS A 47 8.48 -5.93 7.93
N GLU A 48 9.18 -5.10 8.70
CA GLU A 48 8.63 -3.85 9.24
C GLU A 48 8.23 -2.86 8.14
N LEU A 49 9.05 -2.77 7.07
CA LEU A 49 8.74 -1.94 5.91
C LEU A 49 7.45 -2.40 5.20
N LEU A 50 7.28 -3.71 5.00
CA LEU A 50 6.06 -4.30 4.44
C LEU A 50 4.84 -3.99 5.30
N LYS A 51 4.96 -4.11 6.63
CA LYS A 51 3.89 -3.76 7.57
C LYS A 51 3.48 -2.30 7.43
N ARG A 52 4.44 -1.37 7.42
CA ARG A 52 4.17 0.07 7.24
C ARG A 52 3.57 0.41 5.89
N PHE A 53 3.99 -0.25 4.82
CA PHE A 53 3.35 -0.10 3.52
C PHE A 53 1.90 -0.57 3.57
N ASN A 54 1.65 -1.72 4.17
CA ASN A 54 0.29 -2.24 4.28
C ASN A 54 -0.63 -1.25 5.03
N GLU A 55 -0.22 -0.80 6.21
CA GLU A 55 -0.97 0.17 7.02
C GLU A 55 -1.24 1.46 6.25
N ARG A 56 -0.23 1.99 5.55
CA ARG A 56 -0.38 3.22 4.75
C ARG A 56 -1.34 3.05 3.58
N LEU A 57 -1.32 1.89 2.90
CA LEU A 57 -2.23 1.59 1.80
C LEU A 57 -3.66 1.38 2.30
N ASP A 58 -3.84 0.71 3.43
CA ASP A 58 -5.15 0.53 4.07
C ASP A 58 -5.77 1.88 4.46
N PHE A 59 -4.99 2.78 5.06
CA PHE A 59 -5.44 4.14 5.35
C PHE A 59 -5.91 4.91 4.10
N LYS A 60 -5.25 4.70 2.95
CA LYS A 60 -5.66 5.32 1.67
C LYS A 60 -7.00 4.76 1.17
N LEU A 61 -7.24 3.46 1.35
CA LEU A 61 -8.52 2.83 1.02
C LEU A 61 -9.64 3.41 1.88
N GLU A 62 -9.46 3.46 3.20
CA GLU A 62 -10.45 4.00 4.14
C GLU A 62 -10.80 5.44 3.82
N ARG A 63 -9.80 6.29 3.58
CA ARG A 63 -10.03 7.68 3.20
C ARG A 63 -10.76 7.82 1.87
N GLY A 64 -10.44 6.95 0.91
CA GLY A 64 -11.16 6.84 -0.37
C GLY A 64 -12.63 6.51 -0.17
N MET A 65 -12.94 5.53 0.68
CA MET A 65 -14.32 5.13 1.01
C MET A 65 -15.09 6.26 1.70
N ILE A 66 -14.49 6.92 2.69
CA ILE A 66 -15.12 8.06 3.37
C ILE A 66 -15.45 9.18 2.38
N ASN A 67 -14.52 9.50 1.47
CA ASN A 67 -14.75 10.53 0.45
C ASN A 67 -15.87 10.13 -0.53
N PHE A 68 -15.96 8.85 -0.90
CA PHE A 68 -17.03 8.33 -1.74
C PHE A 68 -18.39 8.45 -1.04
N LEU A 69 -18.50 8.01 0.22
CA LEU A 69 -19.74 8.12 1.01
C LEU A 69 -20.19 9.57 1.14
N LYS A 70 -19.27 10.50 1.45
CA LYS A 70 -19.57 11.94 1.54
C LYS A 70 -20.11 12.53 0.23
N LYS A 71 -19.68 12.02 -0.93
CA LYS A 71 -20.17 12.49 -2.24
C LYS A 71 -21.58 11.99 -2.57
N ASN A 72 -21.95 10.80 -2.10
CA ASN A 72 -23.23 10.14 -2.42
C ASN A 72 -24.32 10.36 -1.36
N LEU A 73 -24.00 10.98 -0.22
CA LEU A 73 -24.96 11.41 0.80
C LEU A 73 -25.56 12.81 0.51
N LYS A 74 -25.51 13.27 -0.75
CA LYS A 74 -26.11 14.53 -1.21
C LYS A 74 -27.49 14.29 -1.80
#